data_AF-A0A3C1C9T1-F1
#
_entry.id   AF-A0A3C1C9T1-F1
#
_cell.length_a   1.000
_cell.length_b   1.000
_cell.length_c   1.000
_cell.angle_alpha   90.00
_cell.angle_beta   90.00
_cell.angle_gamma   90.00
#
_symmetry.space_group_name_H-M   'P 1'
#
loop_
_entity.id
_entity.type
_entity.pdbx_description
1 polymer ?
#
loop_
_entity_poly.entity_id
_entity_poly.type
_entity_poly.pdbx_seq_one_letter_code
_entity_poly.pdbx_strand_id
1 'polypeptide(L)'
;KGRAPQQPTLESGIVSPEYRLPFEAEWEYAAYGLIGQNPRTSLKEGKRGEELQSNKQIYPWGQNVNGLRENRRGSLQGQFYANFKRGNGDNAGVAGGLNDRAFYTAPVESYYPNAFGLYNMAGNVSEWVEDTYRPLSTLDYDDQPAPFRGNKFMKLYVADSTTLDPSARYERDSLGRVKMLEVTEADARNRRNYQRGNVIDFLDGDSLSAASYGYGVSTLLDPQRSKVYKGGSWNDRAYWLSPGARRFLEDDLGSATIGFRCAMNRVGSPEMGNKRKTGQYFPTKRQKR
;
A
#
# COMPACT_ATOMS: atom_id res chain seq x y z
N LYS A 1 -1.38 -13.74 -46.47
CA LYS A 1 -2.48 -13.66 -45.48
C LYS A 1 -1.88 -13.15 -44.17
N GLY A 2 -2.11 -11.87 -43.84
CA GLY A 2 -1.58 -11.28 -42.60
C GLY A 2 -2.26 -11.91 -41.39
N ARG A 3 -1.46 -12.33 -40.40
CA ARG A 3 -1.95 -12.84 -39.12
C ARG A 3 -2.73 -11.71 -38.46
N ALA A 4 -3.98 -11.97 -38.02
CA ALA A 4 -4.75 -10.99 -37.27
C ALA A 4 -3.90 -10.49 -36.08
N PRO A 5 -3.89 -9.17 -35.78
CA PRO A 5 -3.12 -8.66 -34.66
C PRO A 5 -3.56 -9.38 -33.39
N GLN A 6 -2.63 -10.05 -32.71
CA GLN A 6 -2.93 -10.63 -31.41
C GLN A 6 -3.27 -9.50 -30.44
N GLN A 7 -4.36 -9.66 -29.70
CA GLN A 7 -4.64 -8.74 -28.61
C GLN A 7 -3.49 -8.83 -27.60
N PRO A 8 -2.91 -7.69 -27.19
CA PRO A 8 -1.82 -7.69 -26.22
C PRO A 8 -2.29 -8.31 -24.91
N THR A 9 -1.54 -9.28 -24.39
CA THR A 9 -1.78 -9.85 -23.07
C THR A 9 -1.04 -9.02 -22.01
N LEU A 10 -1.41 -9.14 -20.73
CA LEU A 10 -0.68 -8.46 -19.65
C LEU A 10 0.81 -8.84 -19.63
N GLU A 11 1.13 -10.10 -19.95
CA GLU A 11 2.50 -10.61 -20.00
C GLU A 11 3.30 -10.03 -21.17
N SER A 12 2.63 -9.49 -22.19
CA SER A 12 3.30 -8.82 -23.31
C SER A 12 3.91 -7.48 -22.93
N GLY A 13 3.54 -6.92 -21.75
CA GLY A 13 3.99 -5.61 -21.27
C GLY A 13 3.40 -4.42 -22.04
N ILE A 14 2.71 -4.67 -23.17
CA ILE A 14 2.09 -3.66 -24.03
C ILE A 14 0.89 -3.00 -23.32
N VAL A 15 0.20 -3.74 -22.44
CA VAL A 15 -0.88 -3.22 -21.59
C VAL A 15 -0.52 -3.53 -20.15
N SER A 16 0.12 -2.56 -19.48
CA SER A 16 0.42 -2.64 -18.05
C SER A 16 -0.58 -1.79 -17.27
N PRO A 17 -1.07 -2.25 -16.11
CA PRO A 17 -1.84 -1.40 -15.20
C PRO A 17 -1.03 -0.18 -14.78
N GLU A 18 -1.72 0.90 -14.44
CA GLU A 18 -1.06 2.11 -13.96
C GLU A 18 -0.42 1.88 -12.58
N TYR A 19 0.75 2.49 -12.38
CA TYR A 19 1.36 2.60 -11.08
C TYR A 19 0.65 3.66 -10.24
N ARG A 20 0.40 3.34 -8.98
CA ARG A 20 -0.08 4.28 -7.95
C ARG A 20 0.69 4.05 -6.66
N LEU A 21 0.46 4.90 -5.65
CA LEU A 21 0.91 4.57 -4.30
C LEU A 21 0.06 3.40 -3.76
N PRO A 22 0.63 2.53 -2.92
CA PRO A 22 -0.17 1.53 -2.21
C PRO A 22 -1.15 2.23 -1.26
N PHE A 23 -2.29 1.59 -1.01
CA PHE A 23 -3.11 1.94 0.15
C PHE A 23 -2.42 1.51 1.45
N GLU A 24 -2.76 2.14 2.57
CA GLU A 24 -2.23 1.81 3.90
C GLU A 24 -2.41 0.32 4.19
N ALA A 25 -3.61 -0.22 3.96
CA ALA A 25 -3.92 -1.63 4.17
C ALA A 25 -3.14 -2.58 3.23
N GLU A 26 -2.96 -2.19 1.97
CA GLU A 26 -2.17 -2.96 1.00
C GLU A 26 -0.69 -3.00 1.41
N TRP A 27 -0.16 -1.86 1.84
CA TRP A 27 1.20 -1.73 2.33
C TRP A 27 1.41 -2.60 3.57
N GLU A 28 0.50 -2.57 4.55
CA GLU A 28 0.60 -3.37 5.77
C GLU A 28 0.49 -4.87 5.49
N TYR A 29 -0.45 -5.28 4.64
CA TYR A 29 -0.59 -6.67 4.20
C TYR A 29 0.70 -7.17 3.54
N ALA A 30 1.23 -6.36 2.62
CA ALA A 30 2.47 -6.64 1.92
C ALA A 30 3.67 -6.67 2.87
N ALA A 31 3.74 -5.78 3.86
CA ALA A 31 4.83 -5.69 4.82
C ALA A 31 4.89 -6.91 5.74
N TYR A 32 3.77 -7.31 6.36
CA TYR A 32 3.77 -8.48 7.25
C TYR A 32 4.14 -9.76 6.50
N GLY A 33 3.61 -10.00 5.29
CA GLY A 33 3.98 -11.21 4.55
C GLY A 33 3.61 -12.50 5.28
N LEU A 34 2.46 -12.53 5.97
CA LEU A 34 2.02 -13.65 6.82
C LEU A 34 1.90 -15.00 6.07
N ILE A 35 1.90 -14.99 4.74
CA ILE A 35 2.01 -16.20 3.93
C ILE A 35 3.21 -17.07 4.33
N GLY A 36 4.31 -16.47 4.81
CA GLY A 36 5.48 -17.20 5.28
C GLY A 36 5.28 -17.94 6.61
N GLN A 37 4.24 -17.61 7.38
CA GLN A 37 3.90 -18.26 8.66
C GLN A 37 2.82 -19.32 8.52
N ASN A 38 2.14 -19.39 7.37
CA ASN A 38 1.12 -20.41 7.14
C ASN A 38 1.79 -21.80 7.06
N PRO A 39 1.50 -22.72 8.01
CA PRO A 39 2.18 -24.02 8.09
C PRO A 39 1.94 -24.89 6.85
N ARG A 40 0.85 -24.64 6.12
CA ARG A 40 0.55 -25.27 4.84
C ARG A 40 0.07 -24.21 3.86
N THR A 41 1.01 -23.55 3.19
CA THR A 41 0.67 -22.64 2.10
C THR A 41 -0.03 -23.36 0.95
N SER A 42 -0.96 -22.68 0.28
CA SER A 42 -1.58 -23.17 -0.95
C SER A 42 -0.55 -23.15 -2.08
N LEU A 43 0.03 -24.31 -2.37
CA LEU A 43 1.06 -24.46 -3.42
C LEU A 43 0.50 -25.08 -4.71
N LYS A 44 -0.70 -25.66 -4.68
CA LYS A 44 -1.33 -26.38 -5.80
C LYS A 44 -2.85 -26.20 -5.76
N GLU A 45 -3.47 -26.30 -6.94
CA GLU A 45 -4.92 -26.30 -7.12
C GLU A 45 -5.59 -27.35 -6.21
N GLY A 46 -6.71 -26.97 -5.58
CA GLY A 46 -7.43 -27.85 -4.65
C GLY A 46 -6.83 -27.95 -3.24
N LYS A 47 -5.71 -27.28 -2.94
CA LYS A 47 -5.21 -27.13 -1.56
C LYS A 47 -5.45 -25.70 -1.09
N ARG A 48 -6.35 -25.52 -0.12
CA ARG A 48 -6.69 -24.21 0.47
C ARG A 48 -5.54 -23.60 1.27
N GLY A 49 -4.67 -24.45 1.80
CA GLY A 49 -3.87 -24.09 2.97
C GLY A 49 -4.73 -23.91 4.22
N GLU A 50 -4.10 -23.67 5.37
CA GLU A 50 -4.80 -23.68 6.66
C GLU A 50 -5.31 -22.29 7.08
N GLU A 51 -4.79 -21.20 6.49
CA GLU A 51 -5.05 -19.80 6.94
C GLU A 51 -4.77 -19.57 8.44
N LEU A 52 -4.03 -20.48 9.06
CA LEU A 52 -3.71 -20.43 10.48
C LEU A 52 -2.53 -19.48 10.71
N GLN A 53 -2.78 -18.44 11.52
CA GLN A 53 -1.73 -17.60 12.07
C GLN A 53 -1.24 -18.21 13.38
N SER A 54 -0.10 -18.88 13.34
CA SER A 54 0.51 -19.48 14.54
C SER A 54 1.08 -18.42 15.48
N ASN A 55 1.72 -17.38 14.94
CA ASN A 55 2.27 -16.26 15.67
C ASN A 55 1.96 -14.95 14.93
N LYS A 56 1.46 -13.94 15.66
CA LYS A 56 1.32 -12.59 15.13
C LYS A 56 2.71 -11.95 15.02
N GLN A 57 3.11 -11.59 13.81
CA GLN A 57 4.38 -10.92 13.58
C GLN A 57 4.29 -9.46 13.99
N ILE A 58 5.34 -8.95 14.66
CA ILE A 58 5.48 -7.53 14.97
C ILE A 58 6.19 -6.81 13.81
N TYR A 59 7.15 -7.49 13.18
CA TYR A 59 7.98 -6.94 12.10
C TYR A 59 7.81 -7.73 10.79
N PRO A 60 8.25 -7.18 9.64
CA PRO A 60 8.11 -7.81 8.31
C PRO A 60 8.81 -9.17 8.10
N TRP A 61 9.71 -9.59 8.98
CA TRP A 61 10.53 -10.79 8.77
C TRP A 61 9.98 -12.04 9.48
N GLY A 62 10.14 -13.19 8.83
CA GLY A 62 9.64 -14.48 9.34
C GLY A 62 10.53 -15.20 10.34
N GLN A 63 11.85 -14.94 10.35
CA GLN A 63 12.85 -15.75 11.05
C GLN A 63 13.04 -15.36 12.54
N ASN A 64 12.45 -14.26 12.99
CA ASN A 64 12.33 -13.88 14.40
C ASN A 64 11.21 -12.84 14.53
N VAL A 65 9.96 -13.31 14.54
CA VAL A 65 8.76 -12.49 14.33
C VAL A 65 8.60 -11.31 15.31
N ASN A 66 9.25 -11.38 16.47
CA ASN A 66 9.19 -10.37 17.53
C ASN A 66 10.52 -9.65 17.79
N GLY A 67 11.62 -10.08 17.16
CA GLY A 67 12.96 -9.58 17.48
C GLY A 67 13.62 -8.91 16.27
N LEU A 68 14.44 -7.90 16.54
CA LEU A 68 15.13 -7.09 15.53
C LEU A 68 16.42 -7.73 15.00
N ARG A 69 16.86 -8.84 15.60
CA ARG A 69 18.18 -9.44 15.38
C ARG A 69 18.10 -10.92 15.01
N GLU A 70 19.10 -11.35 14.26
CA GLU A 70 19.37 -12.74 13.95
C GLU A 70 19.70 -13.53 15.21
N ASN A 71 18.92 -14.58 15.48
CA ASN A 71 19.06 -15.44 16.65
C ASN A 71 19.69 -16.80 16.30
N ARG A 72 19.75 -17.18 15.01
CA ARG A 72 20.39 -18.43 14.60
C ARG A 72 21.90 -18.33 14.78
N ARG A 73 22.50 -19.43 15.24
CA ARG A 73 23.96 -19.53 15.40
C ARG A 73 24.62 -19.45 14.02
N GLY A 74 25.61 -18.57 13.88
CA GLY A 74 26.32 -18.35 12.63
C GLY A 74 27.03 -17.01 12.59
N SER A 75 27.62 -16.67 11.44
CA SER A 75 28.35 -15.41 11.23
C SER A 75 27.46 -14.16 11.27
N LEU A 76 26.16 -14.33 11.03
CA LEU A 76 25.17 -13.25 11.08
C LEU A 76 24.50 -13.11 12.45
N GLN A 77 24.83 -13.95 13.43
CA GLN A 77 24.19 -13.94 14.74
C GLN A 77 24.31 -12.55 15.39
N GLY A 78 23.19 -12.01 15.87
CA GLY A 78 23.12 -10.69 16.49
C GLY A 78 23.09 -9.51 15.51
N GLN A 79 23.19 -9.74 14.19
CA GLN A 79 23.00 -8.68 13.20
C GLN A 79 21.54 -8.24 13.12
N PHE A 80 21.31 -6.95 12.85
CA PHE A 80 19.98 -6.38 12.69
C PHE A 80 19.37 -6.76 11.34
N TYR A 81 18.04 -6.90 11.33
CA TYR A 81 17.27 -7.19 10.12
C TYR A 81 16.85 -5.96 9.31
N ALA A 82 17.14 -4.77 9.83
CA ALA A 82 16.72 -3.51 9.24
C ALA A 82 17.73 -2.42 9.57
N ASN A 83 17.62 -1.33 8.82
CA ASN A 83 18.35 -0.10 9.01
C ASN A 83 17.53 0.90 9.83
N PHE A 84 17.91 1.18 11.08
CA PHE A 84 17.13 2.02 11.98
C PHE A 84 17.97 2.57 13.13
N LYS A 85 17.44 3.58 13.83
CA LYS A 85 18.10 4.19 14.98
C LYS A 85 18.00 3.30 16.21
N ARG A 86 19.16 2.86 16.72
CA ARG A 86 19.25 1.90 17.83
C ARG A 86 18.79 2.48 19.17
N GLY A 87 19.07 3.75 19.45
CA GLY A 87 18.67 4.38 20.71
C GLY A 87 19.10 5.83 20.84
N ASN A 88 18.82 6.42 22.00
CA ASN A 88 19.31 7.75 22.35
C ASN A 88 20.81 7.67 22.64
N GLY A 89 21.63 8.44 21.94
CA GLY A 89 23.09 8.39 22.07
C GLY A 89 23.77 7.23 21.35
N ASP A 90 23.02 6.21 20.90
CA ASP A 90 23.49 5.13 20.03
C ASP A 90 22.74 5.18 18.70
N ASN A 91 23.28 5.94 17.74
CA ASN A 91 22.62 6.11 16.43
C ASN A 91 22.88 4.92 15.50
N ALA A 92 24.11 4.42 15.43
CA ALA A 92 24.51 3.34 14.52
C ALA A 92 25.50 2.32 15.16
N GLY A 93 25.85 2.49 16.43
CA GLY A 93 26.92 1.72 17.09
C GLY A 93 28.32 2.30 16.85
N VAL A 94 29.32 1.41 16.78
CA VAL A 94 30.74 1.75 16.68
C VAL A 94 31.19 1.72 15.21
N ALA A 95 31.90 2.77 14.77
CA ALA A 95 32.45 2.86 13.42
C ALA A 95 33.38 1.67 13.11
N GLY A 96 33.35 1.18 11.86
CA GLY A 96 34.13 0.02 11.43
C GLY A 96 33.46 -1.34 11.68
N GLY A 97 32.30 -1.37 12.36
CA GLY A 97 31.57 -2.60 12.66
C GLY A 97 30.07 -2.37 12.86
N LEU A 98 29.46 -1.51 12.04
CA LEU A 98 28.02 -1.22 12.11
C LEU A 98 27.23 -2.52 11.95
N ASN A 99 26.36 -2.79 12.93
CA ASN A 99 25.63 -4.05 13.02
C ASN A 99 24.54 -4.16 11.93
N ASP A 100 24.00 -3.01 11.53
CA ASP A 100 23.05 -2.77 10.45
C ASP A 100 23.74 -2.35 9.13
N ARG A 101 25.07 -2.14 9.11
CA ARG A 101 25.89 -1.81 7.91
C ARG A 101 25.58 -0.49 7.21
N ALA A 102 24.69 0.36 7.73
CA ALA A 102 24.38 1.66 7.14
C ALA A 102 24.14 2.71 8.23
N PHE A 103 24.62 3.95 7.99
CA PHE A 103 24.39 5.07 8.92
C PHE A 103 23.18 5.92 8.49
N TYR A 104 23.04 6.14 7.18
CA TYR A 104 21.87 6.76 6.55
C TYR A 104 21.12 5.68 5.80
N THR A 105 20.74 5.89 4.54
CA THR A 105 20.10 4.87 3.72
C THR A 105 21.07 3.74 3.36
N ALA A 106 20.49 2.54 3.23
CA ALA A 106 21.11 1.34 2.69
C ALA A 106 20.56 1.09 1.27
N PRO A 107 21.27 0.32 0.43
CA PRO A 107 20.74 -0.14 -0.86
C PRO A 107 19.38 -0.82 -0.73
N VAL A 108 18.50 -0.65 -1.71
CA VAL A 108 17.08 -1.06 -1.65
C VAL A 108 16.85 -2.58 -1.54
N GLU A 109 17.85 -3.39 -1.87
CA GLU A 109 17.84 -4.85 -1.72
C GLU A 109 18.65 -5.34 -0.51
N SER A 110 19.00 -4.45 0.41
CA SER A 110 19.66 -4.83 1.68
C SER A 110 18.71 -5.58 2.61
N TYR A 111 19.31 -6.38 3.51
CA TYR A 111 18.64 -7.22 4.51
C TYR A 111 17.77 -8.33 3.91
N TYR A 112 17.04 -9.06 4.76
CA TYR A 112 16.20 -10.16 4.28
C TYR A 112 14.89 -9.63 3.68
N PRO A 113 14.46 -10.17 2.54
CA PRO A 113 13.12 -9.92 2.06
C PRO A 113 12.09 -10.62 2.98
N ASN A 114 10.88 -10.08 3.02
CA ASN A 114 9.76 -10.78 3.61
C ASN A 114 9.27 -11.95 2.72
N ALA A 115 8.21 -12.64 3.14
CA ALA A 115 7.71 -13.81 2.42
C ALA A 115 7.15 -13.51 1.01
N PHE A 116 6.85 -12.25 0.70
CA PHE A 116 6.47 -11.80 -0.64
C PHE A 116 7.67 -11.39 -1.50
N GLY A 117 8.89 -11.44 -0.97
CA GLY A 117 10.08 -10.98 -1.67
C GLY A 117 10.32 -9.48 -1.56
N LEU A 118 9.61 -8.78 -0.67
CA LEU A 118 9.75 -7.33 -0.50
C LEU A 118 10.84 -7.01 0.50
N TYR A 119 11.75 -6.13 0.10
CA TYR A 119 12.86 -5.65 0.90
C TYR A 119 12.53 -4.33 1.58
N ASN A 120 13.19 -4.08 2.71
CA ASN A 120 13.14 -2.80 3.43
C ASN A 120 11.72 -2.30 3.74
N MET A 121 10.77 -3.21 3.98
CA MET A 121 9.44 -2.84 4.48
C MET A 121 9.49 -2.29 5.92
N ALA A 122 10.60 -2.50 6.63
CA ALA A 122 10.89 -1.91 7.93
C ALA A 122 12.26 -1.24 7.89
N GLY A 123 12.30 0.05 8.20
CA GLY A 123 13.51 0.85 8.26
C GLY A 123 13.94 1.35 6.89
N ASN A 124 15.19 1.78 6.80
CA ASN A 124 15.74 2.47 5.64
C ASN A 124 15.04 3.82 5.41
N VAL A 125 13.90 3.85 4.72
CA VAL A 125 13.07 5.04 4.56
C VAL A 125 11.63 4.70 4.90
N SER A 126 10.94 5.66 5.52
CA SER A 126 9.50 5.58 5.59
C SER A 126 8.90 5.77 4.21
N GLU A 127 7.74 5.20 3.95
CA GLU A 127 7.15 5.19 2.61
C GLU A 127 5.76 5.78 2.61
N TRP A 128 5.54 6.74 1.71
CA TRP A 128 4.22 7.30 1.46
C TRP A 128 3.22 6.24 1.00
N VAL A 129 2.01 6.34 1.52
CA VAL A 129 0.83 5.62 1.02
C VAL A 129 -0.19 6.65 0.51
N GLU A 130 -1.18 6.19 -0.25
CA GLU A 130 -2.17 7.09 -0.86
C GLU A 130 -3.13 7.71 0.18
N ASP A 131 -3.28 7.03 1.31
CA ASP A 131 -4.24 7.38 2.36
C ASP A 131 -4.00 8.74 2.99
N THR A 132 -5.10 9.47 3.20
CA THR A 132 -5.14 10.66 4.04
C THR A 132 -5.13 10.26 5.52
N TYR A 133 -4.26 10.88 6.30
CA TYR A 133 -4.17 10.61 7.73
C TYR A 133 -5.34 11.23 8.48
N ARG A 134 -5.93 10.43 9.38
CA ARG A 134 -6.85 10.90 10.41
C ARG A 134 -6.63 10.15 11.71
N PRO A 135 -6.71 10.80 12.89
CA PRO A 135 -6.50 10.13 14.16
C PRO A 135 -7.45 8.95 14.42
N LEU A 136 -8.72 9.10 14.01
CA LEU A 136 -9.78 8.12 14.30
C LEU A 136 -10.09 7.17 13.13
N SER A 137 -9.31 7.18 12.05
CA SER A 137 -9.66 6.38 10.87
C SER A 137 -9.85 4.89 11.17
N THR A 138 -9.09 4.33 12.12
CA THR A 138 -9.21 2.93 12.57
C THR A 138 -10.54 2.58 13.22
N LEU A 139 -11.26 3.58 13.74
CA LEU A 139 -12.59 3.44 14.34
C LEU A 139 -13.70 3.78 13.33
N ASP A 140 -13.38 4.58 12.32
CA ASP A 140 -14.34 5.11 11.35
C ASP A 140 -14.46 4.25 10.08
N TYR A 141 -13.59 3.27 9.88
CA TYR A 141 -13.67 2.40 8.69
C TYR A 141 -14.94 1.54 8.74
N ASP A 142 -15.78 1.64 7.71
CA ASP A 142 -16.74 0.59 7.38
C ASP A 142 -15.96 -0.69 7.06
N ASP A 143 -16.52 -1.85 7.40
CA ASP A 143 -15.96 -3.22 7.29
C ASP A 143 -15.58 -3.61 5.85
N GLN A 144 -14.59 -2.91 5.30
CA GLN A 144 -14.06 -3.06 3.96
C GLN A 144 -12.72 -3.80 4.04
N PRO A 145 -12.45 -4.73 3.12
CA PRO A 145 -11.26 -5.57 3.17
C PRO A 145 -9.94 -4.81 2.91
N ALA A 146 -10.00 -3.64 2.26
CA ALA A 146 -8.87 -2.74 2.06
C ALA A 146 -9.37 -1.30 2.26
N PRO A 147 -9.50 -0.84 3.51
CA PRO A 147 -10.01 0.49 3.77
C PRO A 147 -9.08 1.53 3.16
N PHE A 148 -9.67 2.50 2.44
CA PHE A 148 -8.94 3.63 1.85
C PHE A 148 -9.60 4.95 2.25
N ARG A 149 -8.79 5.93 2.63
CA ARG A 149 -9.23 7.30 2.94
C ARG A 149 -8.53 8.31 2.05
N GLY A 150 -9.28 9.31 1.59
CA GLY A 150 -8.78 10.27 0.60
C GLY A 150 -9.62 10.32 -0.67
N ASN A 151 -10.86 9.81 -0.62
CA ASN A 151 -11.75 9.72 -1.77
C ASN A 151 -12.04 11.11 -2.38
N LYS A 152 -11.56 11.30 -3.61
CA LYS A 152 -11.97 12.37 -4.52
C LYS A 152 -12.62 11.74 -5.75
N PHE A 153 -13.89 12.02 -5.96
CA PHE A 153 -14.60 11.58 -7.14
C PHE A 153 -14.25 12.49 -8.31
N MET A 154 -13.73 11.87 -9.37
CA MET A 154 -13.32 12.53 -10.60
C MET A 154 -14.26 12.11 -11.75
N LYS A 155 -14.43 12.98 -12.74
CA LYS A 155 -15.13 12.71 -14.01
C LYS A 155 -14.20 12.97 -15.19
N LEU A 156 -14.39 12.23 -16.27
CA LEU A 156 -13.66 12.46 -17.53
C LEU A 156 -14.01 13.85 -18.07
N TYR A 157 -13.00 14.59 -18.51
CA TYR A 157 -13.19 15.86 -19.19
C TYR A 157 -13.69 15.62 -20.61
N VAL A 158 -14.92 16.09 -20.88
CA VAL A 158 -15.55 16.00 -22.20
C VAL A 158 -15.23 17.28 -22.96
N ALA A 159 -14.39 17.17 -23.99
CA ALA A 159 -14.02 18.29 -24.86
C ALA A 159 -15.12 18.61 -25.88
N ASP A 160 -15.73 17.56 -26.45
CA ASP A 160 -16.85 17.66 -27.35
C ASP A 160 -17.97 16.70 -26.92
N SER A 161 -19.08 17.27 -26.46
CA SER A 161 -20.24 16.50 -25.99
C SER A 161 -21.09 15.93 -27.12
N THR A 162 -20.91 16.42 -28.35
CA THR A 162 -21.75 16.09 -29.52
C THR A 162 -21.34 14.78 -30.20
N THR A 163 -20.09 14.35 -30.04
CA THR A 163 -19.57 13.10 -30.59
C THR A 163 -19.57 11.97 -29.57
N LEU A 164 -19.89 10.75 -30.01
CA LEU A 164 -19.77 9.51 -29.21
C LEU A 164 -18.43 8.81 -29.40
N ASP A 165 -17.58 9.25 -30.34
CA ASP A 165 -16.26 8.67 -30.56
C ASP A 165 -15.34 8.98 -29.36
N PRO A 166 -14.84 7.98 -28.60
CA PRO A 166 -13.99 8.21 -27.44
C PRO A 166 -12.69 8.96 -27.75
N SER A 167 -12.20 8.90 -29.00
CA SER A 167 -10.96 9.58 -29.39
C SER A 167 -11.11 11.09 -29.55
N ALA A 168 -12.30 11.54 -29.95
CA ALA A 168 -12.64 12.95 -30.15
C ALA A 168 -13.41 13.56 -28.96
N ARG A 169 -14.17 12.73 -28.23
CA ARG A 169 -15.00 13.17 -27.09
C ARG A 169 -14.17 13.64 -25.90
N TYR A 170 -12.99 13.05 -25.69
CA TYR A 170 -12.17 13.25 -24.50
C TYR A 170 -10.81 13.86 -24.84
N GLU A 171 -10.43 14.93 -24.12
CA GLU A 171 -9.09 15.52 -24.23
C GLU A 171 -8.07 14.60 -23.54
N ARG A 172 -6.90 14.44 -24.16
CA ARG A 172 -5.77 13.71 -23.59
C ARG A 172 -4.64 14.65 -23.18
N ASP A 173 -3.99 14.34 -22.08
CA ASP A 173 -2.80 15.07 -21.61
C ASP A 173 -1.54 14.69 -22.42
N SER A 174 -0.41 15.30 -22.07
CA SER A 174 0.88 15.02 -22.72
C SER A 174 1.39 13.59 -22.54
N LEU A 175 0.82 12.84 -21.58
CA LEU A 175 1.10 11.42 -21.32
C LEU A 175 0.10 10.50 -22.01
N GLY A 176 -0.82 11.05 -22.82
CA GLY A 176 -1.83 10.31 -23.56
C GLY A 176 -3.03 9.85 -22.71
N ARG A 177 -3.14 10.29 -21.45
CA ARG A 177 -4.22 9.94 -20.53
C ARG A 177 -5.39 10.88 -20.70
N VAL A 178 -6.61 10.39 -20.51
CA VAL A 178 -7.79 11.27 -20.54
C VAL A 178 -7.75 12.21 -19.33
N LYS A 179 -7.91 13.51 -19.59
CA LYS A 179 -7.96 14.54 -18.56
C LYS A 179 -9.16 14.32 -17.64
N MET A 180 -8.95 14.48 -16.34
CA MET A 180 -9.97 14.28 -15.30
C MET A 180 -10.28 15.61 -14.61
N LEU A 181 -11.54 15.84 -14.25
CA LEU A 181 -12.00 16.96 -13.45
C LEU A 181 -12.65 16.47 -12.15
N GLU A 182 -12.54 17.25 -11.08
CA GLU A 182 -13.27 16.97 -9.84
C GLU A 182 -14.79 17.05 -10.10
N VAL A 183 -15.55 16.13 -9.50
CA VAL A 183 -17.01 16.13 -9.59
C VAL A 183 -17.54 17.25 -8.69
N THR A 184 -18.37 18.13 -9.22
CA THR A 184 -19.00 19.18 -8.40
C THR A 184 -20.23 18.64 -7.67
N GLU A 185 -20.69 19.32 -6.64
CA GLU A 185 -21.96 18.97 -5.98
C GLU A 185 -23.15 19.04 -6.94
N ALA A 186 -23.12 19.94 -7.91
CA ALA A 186 -24.13 20.03 -8.96
C ALA A 186 -24.15 18.77 -9.85
N ASP A 187 -22.97 18.24 -10.19
CA ASP A 187 -22.84 16.98 -10.94
C ASP A 187 -23.27 15.74 -10.12
N ALA A 188 -23.09 15.81 -8.81
CA ALA A 188 -23.38 14.70 -7.89
C ALA A 188 -24.85 14.66 -7.44
N ARG A 189 -25.58 15.78 -7.52
CA ARG A 189 -26.97 15.93 -7.02
C ARG A 189 -27.94 14.81 -7.46
N ASN A 190 -27.80 14.34 -8.70
CA ASN A 190 -28.69 13.31 -9.26
C ASN A 190 -28.09 11.89 -9.18
N ARG A 191 -26.91 11.73 -8.57
CA ARG A 191 -26.28 10.42 -8.39
C ARG A 191 -26.83 9.76 -7.13
N ARG A 192 -26.98 8.44 -7.16
CA ARG A 192 -27.47 7.66 -6.02
C ARG A 192 -26.38 7.33 -4.99
N ASN A 193 -25.12 7.25 -5.44
CA ASN A 193 -24.01 6.70 -4.65
C ASN A 193 -23.27 7.75 -3.80
N TYR A 194 -23.14 8.99 -4.27
CA TYR A 194 -22.50 10.06 -3.50
C TYR A 194 -23.08 11.43 -3.89
N GLN A 195 -23.05 12.38 -2.95
CA GLN A 195 -23.63 13.73 -3.11
C GLN A 195 -22.57 14.84 -3.18
N ARG A 196 -21.32 14.54 -2.84
CA ARG A 196 -20.17 15.46 -2.88
C ARG A 196 -19.03 14.83 -3.65
N GLY A 197 -18.27 15.63 -4.41
CA GLY A 197 -17.13 15.10 -5.17
C GLY A 197 -15.86 14.99 -4.36
N ASN A 198 -15.59 15.93 -3.47
CA ASN A 198 -14.49 15.83 -2.51
C ASN A 198 -15.07 15.39 -1.15
N VAL A 199 -14.62 14.24 -0.66
CA VAL A 199 -15.00 13.70 0.65
C VAL A 199 -13.76 13.29 1.44
N ILE A 200 -12.62 13.94 1.16
CA ILE A 200 -11.38 13.74 1.92
C ILE A 200 -11.55 14.10 3.40
N ASP A 201 -12.42 15.06 3.72
CA ASP A 201 -12.70 15.63 5.05
C ASP A 201 -14.16 15.37 5.53
N PHE A 202 -14.81 14.34 4.98
CA PHE A 202 -16.15 13.95 5.41
C PHE A 202 -16.13 13.41 6.85
N LEU A 203 -16.98 13.95 7.72
CA LEU A 203 -17.08 13.66 9.16
C LEU A 203 -15.90 14.14 10.04
N ASP A 204 -15.10 15.11 9.60
CA ASP A 204 -14.03 15.69 10.43
C ASP A 204 -13.74 17.18 10.16
N GLY A 205 -14.46 17.79 9.20
CA GLY A 205 -14.41 19.21 8.89
C GLY A 205 -15.73 19.83 8.40
N ASP A 206 -16.82 19.06 8.35
CA ASP A 206 -18.14 19.55 7.93
C ASP A 206 -19.10 19.78 9.12
N SER A 207 -20.18 20.51 8.86
CA SER A 207 -21.21 20.83 9.86
C SER A 207 -21.94 19.62 10.43
N LEU A 208 -21.73 18.43 9.85
CA LEU A 208 -22.32 17.16 10.28
C LEU A 208 -21.41 16.38 11.22
N SER A 209 -20.16 16.80 11.42
CA SER A 209 -19.24 16.10 12.31
C SER A 209 -19.42 16.46 13.78
N ALA A 210 -19.37 15.45 14.66
CA ALA A 210 -19.25 15.62 16.11
C ALA A 210 -17.79 15.82 16.58
N ALA A 211 -16.81 15.72 15.68
CA ALA A 211 -15.40 15.94 15.94
C ALA A 211 -14.82 16.95 14.93
N SER A 212 -14.48 18.16 15.38
CA SER A 212 -13.90 19.20 14.53
C SER A 212 -12.39 19.29 14.71
N TYR A 213 -11.65 19.11 13.62
CA TYR A 213 -10.21 19.35 13.57
C TYR A 213 -9.94 20.72 12.93
N GLY A 214 -9.94 21.76 13.75
CA GLY A 214 -9.57 23.10 13.31
C GLY A 214 -8.06 23.18 13.13
N TYR A 215 -7.59 23.14 11.88
CA TYR A 215 -6.18 23.38 11.56
C TYR A 215 -5.74 24.75 12.12
N GLY A 216 -4.64 24.75 12.89
CA GLY A 216 -4.12 25.95 13.55
C GLY A 216 -4.89 26.41 14.79
N VAL A 217 -6.00 25.74 15.16
CA VAL A 217 -6.80 26.06 16.35
C VAL A 217 -6.76 24.91 17.36
N SER A 218 -7.18 23.71 16.95
CA SER A 218 -7.22 22.51 17.80
C SER A 218 -6.20 21.45 17.40
N THR A 219 -5.68 21.49 16.18
CA THR A 219 -4.66 20.56 15.69
C THR A 219 -3.79 21.20 14.60
N LEU A 220 -2.57 20.70 14.44
CA LEU A 220 -1.72 21.00 13.27
C LEU A 220 -1.97 20.05 12.10
N LEU A 221 -2.99 19.21 12.21
CA LEU A 221 -3.41 18.32 11.14
C LEU A 221 -4.26 19.08 10.13
N ASP A 222 -3.78 19.20 8.90
CA ASP A 222 -4.61 19.59 7.76
C ASP A 222 -5.31 18.32 7.23
N PRO A 223 -6.64 18.17 7.38
CA PRO A 223 -7.34 16.94 6.99
C PRO A 223 -7.38 16.75 5.47
N GLN A 224 -7.16 17.80 4.67
CA GLN A 224 -7.14 17.71 3.21
C GLN A 224 -5.75 17.34 2.67
N ARG A 225 -4.69 17.66 3.41
CA ARG A 225 -3.29 17.56 2.93
C ARG A 225 -2.44 16.52 3.65
N SER A 226 -2.81 16.14 4.87
CA SER A 226 -2.02 15.20 5.67
C SER A 226 -2.11 13.79 5.08
N LYS A 227 -0.99 13.24 4.64
CA LYS A 227 -0.89 11.89 4.07
C LYS A 227 -0.19 10.93 5.02
N VAL A 228 -0.56 9.66 4.94
CA VAL A 228 0.04 8.61 5.78
C VAL A 228 1.38 8.17 5.17
N TYR A 229 2.35 7.89 6.02
CA TYR A 229 3.54 7.13 5.64
C TYR A 229 3.87 6.06 6.70
N LYS A 230 4.58 5.02 6.26
CA LYS A 230 4.72 3.75 6.99
C LYS A 230 6.17 3.23 7.01
N GLY A 231 6.46 2.23 7.85
CA GLY A 231 7.68 1.42 7.79
C GLY A 231 8.89 1.92 8.58
N GLY A 232 8.92 3.19 8.99
CA GLY A 232 10.06 3.74 9.74
C GLY A 232 11.30 3.93 8.87
N SER A 233 12.25 4.74 9.31
CA SER A 233 13.46 5.09 8.56
C SER A 233 14.74 4.76 9.33
N TRP A 234 15.89 5.00 8.70
CA TRP A 234 17.22 4.94 9.31
C TRP A 234 17.35 5.80 10.58
N ASN A 235 16.53 6.85 10.74
CA ASN A 235 16.55 7.72 11.93
C ASN A 235 15.46 7.39 12.96
N ASP A 236 14.66 6.35 12.73
CA ASP A 236 13.54 6.00 13.60
C ASP A 236 13.86 4.85 14.54
N ARG A 237 13.25 4.90 15.73
CA ARG A 237 13.36 3.81 16.71
C ARG A 237 12.51 2.62 16.29
N ALA A 238 12.86 1.45 16.82
CA ALA A 238 12.24 0.17 16.52
C ALA A 238 10.70 0.14 16.53
N TYR A 239 10.06 0.94 17.40
CA TYR A 239 8.60 1.07 17.43
C TYR A 239 7.99 1.39 16.05
N TRP A 240 8.63 2.26 15.28
CA TRP A 240 8.14 2.71 13.97
C TRP A 240 8.39 1.72 12.84
N LEU A 241 9.17 0.66 13.09
CA LEU A 241 9.42 -0.42 12.13
C LEU A 241 8.25 -1.42 12.06
N SER A 242 7.36 -1.39 13.05
CA SER A 242 6.15 -2.21 13.05
C SER A 242 5.24 -1.75 11.90
N PRO A 243 4.76 -2.66 11.02
CA PRO A 243 3.90 -2.26 9.92
C PRO A 243 2.63 -1.52 10.36
N GLY A 244 2.08 -1.88 11.52
CA GLY A 244 0.89 -1.22 12.07
C GLY A 244 1.15 0.19 12.62
N ALA A 245 2.40 0.63 12.77
CA ALA A 245 2.71 1.97 13.23
C ALA A 245 2.47 3.00 12.11
N ARG A 246 1.65 4.02 12.38
CA ARG A 246 1.29 5.07 11.40
C ARG A 246 1.86 6.43 11.79
N ARG A 247 2.27 7.20 10.78
CA ARG A 247 2.62 8.61 10.90
C ARG A 247 2.09 9.38 9.71
N PHE A 248 2.20 10.70 9.78
CA PHE A 248 1.72 11.59 8.75
C PHE A 248 2.61 12.81 8.59
N LEU A 249 2.52 13.38 7.40
CA LEU A 249 3.13 14.64 7.01
C LEU A 249 2.27 15.21 5.86
N GLU A 250 2.29 16.52 5.69
CA GLU A 250 1.61 17.19 4.57
C GLU A 250 2.22 16.79 3.22
N ASP A 251 1.36 16.71 2.21
CA ASP A 251 1.68 16.22 0.87
C ASP A 251 2.71 17.06 0.09
N ASP A 252 2.92 18.31 0.46
CA ASP A 252 3.91 19.22 -0.12
C ASP A 252 5.26 19.21 0.59
N LEU A 253 5.37 18.52 1.73
CA LEU A 253 6.59 18.49 2.52
C LEU A 253 7.43 17.26 2.19
N GLY A 254 8.73 17.48 2.06
CA GLY A 254 9.74 16.44 1.88
C GLY A 254 10.57 16.23 3.15
N SER A 255 11.04 15.00 3.34
CA SER A 255 12.01 14.67 4.40
C SER A 255 13.06 13.70 3.86
N ALA A 256 14.31 13.80 4.34
CA ALA A 256 15.40 12.87 4.01
C ALA A 256 15.16 11.44 4.50
N THR A 257 14.14 11.22 5.33
CA THR A 257 13.76 9.92 5.88
C THR A 257 12.54 9.30 5.19
N ILE A 258 11.93 9.99 4.22
CA ILE A 258 10.68 9.56 3.58
C ILE A 258 10.90 9.40 2.06
N GLY A 259 10.50 8.25 1.55
CA GLY A 259 10.43 7.92 0.13
C GLY A 259 9.07 7.32 -0.21
N PHE A 260 9.01 6.48 -1.23
CA PHE A 260 7.78 5.80 -1.63
C PHE A 260 8.08 4.51 -2.37
N ARG A 261 7.05 3.66 -2.50
CA ARG A 261 7.04 2.54 -3.43
C ARG A 261 5.75 2.57 -4.25
N CYS A 262 5.77 1.91 -5.39
CA CYS A 262 4.61 1.85 -6.26
C CYS A 262 3.88 0.51 -6.11
N ALA A 263 2.56 0.56 -6.23
CA ALA A 263 1.66 -0.56 -6.37
C ALA A 263 0.96 -0.50 -7.73
N MET A 264 0.38 -1.63 -8.13
CA MET A 264 -0.45 -1.73 -9.33
C MET A 264 -1.70 -2.52 -9.02
N ASN A 265 -2.80 -2.18 -9.67
CA ASN A 265 -3.99 -3.01 -9.66
C ASN A 265 -3.76 -4.23 -10.57
N ARG A 266 -3.86 -5.43 -10.01
CA ARG A 266 -3.85 -6.65 -10.83
C ARG A 266 -5.18 -6.76 -11.59
N VAL A 267 -5.10 -6.81 -12.91
CA VAL A 267 -6.24 -7.08 -13.79
C VAL A 267 -6.11 -8.52 -14.31
N GLY A 268 -7.22 -9.26 -14.39
CA GLY A 268 -7.26 -10.63 -14.92
C GLY A 268 -7.41 -11.71 -13.84
N SER A 269 -7.04 -12.95 -14.18
CA SER A 269 -7.26 -14.11 -13.30
C SER A 269 -6.60 -13.92 -11.92
N PRO A 270 -7.29 -14.31 -10.82
CA PRO A 270 -6.68 -14.37 -9.48
C PRO A 270 -5.43 -15.25 -9.43
N GLU A 271 -5.30 -16.19 -10.37
CA GLU A 271 -4.19 -17.14 -10.44
C GLU A 271 -2.94 -16.49 -11.04
N MET A 272 -1.79 -16.67 -10.36
CA MET A 272 -0.51 -16.11 -10.77
C MET A 272 0.12 -17.00 -11.87
N GLY A 273 -0.35 -16.82 -13.11
CA GLY A 273 0.11 -17.59 -14.27
C GLY A 273 -0.04 -19.11 -14.10
N ASN A 274 0.67 -19.89 -14.92
CA ASN A 274 0.58 -21.36 -14.90
C ASN A 274 1.13 -22.05 -13.63
N LYS A 275 1.62 -21.31 -12.62
CA LYS A 275 2.38 -21.90 -11.50
C LYS A 275 1.68 -21.84 -10.15
N ARG A 276 0.73 -20.92 -9.93
CA ARG A 276 -0.03 -20.85 -8.66
C ARG A 276 -1.51 -20.70 -8.96
N LYS A 277 -2.21 -21.81 -8.84
CA LYS A 277 -3.67 -21.89 -8.89
C LYS A 277 -4.21 -21.75 -7.47
N THR A 278 -4.80 -20.61 -7.17
CA THR A 278 -5.28 -20.22 -5.84
C THR A 278 -6.78 -19.99 -5.89
N GLY A 279 -7.54 -20.53 -4.93
CA GLY A 279 -8.98 -20.32 -4.84
C GLY A 279 -9.73 -21.52 -4.26
N GLN A 280 -10.98 -21.30 -3.88
CA GLN A 280 -11.90 -22.37 -3.47
C GLN A 280 -12.62 -22.90 -4.72
N TYR A 281 -12.42 -24.18 -5.04
CA TYR A 281 -13.19 -24.85 -6.08
C TYR A 281 -14.33 -25.61 -5.42
N PHE A 282 -15.57 -25.14 -5.63
CA PHE A 282 -16.76 -25.88 -5.24
C PHE A 282 -17.12 -26.83 -6.39
N PRO A 283 -16.95 -28.15 -6.23
CA PRO A 283 -17.30 -29.09 -7.30
C PRO A 283 -18.80 -28.96 -7.60
N THR A 284 -19.15 -28.79 -8.87
CA THR A 284 -20.55 -28.85 -9.29
C THR A 284 -21.06 -30.27 -9.04
N LYS A 285 -22.18 -30.41 -8.34
CA LYS A 285 -22.81 -31.73 -8.16
C LYS A 285 -23.07 -32.30 -9.55
N ARG A 286 -22.42 -33.42 -9.89
CA ARG A 286 -22.78 -34.23 -11.06
C ARG A 286 -24.27 -34.57 -10.92
N GLN A 287 -25.11 -34.07 -11.83
CA GLN A 287 -26.45 -34.62 -11.98
C GLN A 287 -26.28 -36.12 -12.29
N LYS A 288 -26.78 -36.97 -11.39
CA LYS A 288 -26.95 -38.38 -11.72
C LYS A 288 -27.98 -38.42 -12.85
N ARG A 289 -27.53 -38.80 -14.05
CA ARG A 289 -28.43 -39.22 -15.14
C ARG A 289 -29.10 -40.52 -14.73
#